data_AF-A0A852EIY9-F1
#
_entry.id   AF-A0A852EIY9-F1
#
_cell.length_a   1.000
_cell.length_b   1.000
_cell.length_c   1.000
_cell.angle_alpha   90.00
_cell.angle_beta   90.00
_cell.angle_gamma   90.00
#
_symmetry.space_group_name_H-M   'P 1'
#
loop_
_entity.id
_entity.type
_entity.pdbx_description
1 polymer ?
#
loop_
_entity_poly.entity_id
_entity_poly.type
_entity_poly.pdbx_seq_one_letter_code
_entity_poly.pdbx_strand_id
1 'polypeptide(L)'
;GSDIVQWLTKNLSIEDPVEALHLGTLMAAHGYFFPISDHVLTLKDDGTFYRFQTPYFWPSNCWEPENTDYAVYLCKRTMQNKARLELADYEAESLARLQRAFARKWEFIFMQAEAQAKVDKKRDKIERKILDSQERAFWDVHRPVPGCVNTTEVDIKKSSRMRNPHKTRKSVYGLQNDIRSHSPTHTPVPETKPPTEDELHQEIKHWQMQLDRHRLKMSKVAESLLAYTEQYLEYDPFLVPPDPSNPWISDDTTFWELEASKEPGQQRVKRWGFGMDEALKDPVGREQFLKFLESEFSSENLR
;
A
#
# COMPACT_ATOMS: atom_id res chain seq x y z
N GLY A 1 -10.56 -22.37 1.91
CA GLY A 1 -10.47 -20.91 2.04
C GLY A 1 -10.69 -20.52 3.49
N SER A 2 -11.81 -20.96 4.05
CA SER A 2 -12.18 -20.77 5.46
C SER A 2 -11.07 -21.08 6.47
N ASP A 3 -10.31 -22.15 6.25
CA ASP A 3 -9.20 -22.51 7.16
C ASP A 3 -8.13 -21.41 7.26
N ILE A 4 -7.86 -20.71 6.16
CA ILE A 4 -6.90 -19.59 6.14
C ILE A 4 -7.48 -18.40 6.90
N VAL A 5 -8.76 -18.07 6.68
CA VAL A 5 -9.45 -16.97 7.36
C VAL A 5 -9.48 -17.20 8.86
N GLN A 6 -9.87 -18.40 9.30
CA GLN A 6 -9.89 -18.79 10.71
C GLN A 6 -8.48 -18.79 11.33
N TRP A 7 -7.47 -19.25 10.57
CA TRP A 7 -6.09 -19.20 11.03
C TRP A 7 -5.62 -17.77 11.24
N LEU A 8 -5.91 -16.85 10.32
CA LEU A 8 -5.56 -15.42 10.44
C LEU A 8 -6.28 -14.80 11.64
N THR A 9 -7.59 -15.01 11.75
CA THR A 9 -8.43 -14.52 12.86
C THR A 9 -7.84 -14.92 14.21
N LYS A 10 -7.51 -16.20 14.37
CA LYS A 10 -6.98 -16.73 15.64
C LYS A 10 -5.56 -16.28 15.95
N ASN A 11 -4.65 -16.35 14.97
CA ASN A 11 -3.21 -16.14 15.24
C ASN A 11 -2.81 -14.67 15.23
N LEU A 12 -3.58 -13.81 14.55
CA LEU A 12 -3.37 -12.36 14.53
C LEU A 12 -4.33 -11.61 15.46
N SER A 13 -5.20 -12.32 16.18
CA SER A 13 -6.20 -11.75 17.09
C SER A 13 -7.09 -10.71 16.41
N ILE A 14 -7.56 -11.01 15.19
CA ILE A 14 -8.43 -10.12 14.41
C ILE A 14 -9.87 -10.34 14.88
N GLU A 15 -10.55 -9.28 15.31
CA GLU A 15 -11.92 -9.35 15.82
C GLU A 15 -12.96 -9.41 14.69
N ASP A 16 -12.77 -8.62 13.63
CA ASP A 16 -13.67 -8.59 12.47
C ASP A 16 -13.25 -9.63 11.41
N PRO A 17 -14.08 -10.66 11.12
CA PRO A 17 -13.80 -11.64 10.07
C PRO A 17 -13.56 -11.01 8.69
N VAL A 18 -14.16 -9.85 8.41
CA VAL A 18 -13.99 -9.12 7.13
C VAL A 18 -12.56 -8.60 7.02
N GLU A 19 -11.95 -8.12 8.10
CA GLU A 19 -10.55 -7.68 8.13
C GLU A 19 -9.61 -8.86 7.87
N ALA A 20 -9.85 -10.02 8.48
CA ALA A 20 -9.04 -11.22 8.26
C ALA A 20 -9.14 -11.72 6.81
N LEU A 21 -10.34 -11.72 6.23
CA LEU A 21 -10.57 -12.07 4.83
C LEU A 21 -9.89 -11.08 3.88
N HIS A 22 -9.95 -9.78 4.19
CA HIS A 22 -9.31 -8.74 3.40
C HIS A 22 -7.77 -8.88 3.42
N LEU A 23 -7.16 -9.04 4.59
CA LEU A 23 -5.73 -9.29 4.74
C LEU A 23 -5.29 -10.53 3.96
N GLY A 24 -6.02 -11.64 4.11
CA GLY A 24 -5.75 -12.86 3.36
C GLY A 24 -5.88 -12.67 1.85
N THR A 25 -6.85 -11.91 1.39
CA THR A 25 -7.01 -11.54 -0.02
C THR A 25 -5.82 -10.74 -0.53
N LEU A 26 -5.30 -9.79 0.24
CA LEU A 26 -4.10 -9.04 -0.10
C LEU A 26 -2.86 -9.97 -0.20
N MET A 27 -2.70 -10.92 0.71
CA MET A 27 -1.61 -11.90 0.64
C MET A 27 -1.70 -12.78 -0.61
N ALA A 28 -2.91 -13.17 -1.01
CA ALA A 28 -3.14 -13.91 -2.26
C ALA A 28 -2.78 -13.06 -3.49
N ALA A 29 -3.22 -11.80 -3.52
CA ALA A 29 -2.95 -10.86 -4.62
C ALA A 29 -1.46 -10.55 -4.81
N HIS A 30 -0.64 -10.69 -3.77
CA HIS A 30 0.82 -10.59 -3.83
C HIS A 30 1.51 -11.93 -4.14
N GLY A 31 0.75 -13.01 -4.33
CA GLY A 31 1.25 -14.29 -4.78
C GLY A 31 1.88 -15.16 -3.70
N TYR A 32 1.57 -14.98 -2.41
CA TYR A 32 2.09 -15.87 -1.36
C TYR A 32 1.35 -17.22 -1.33
N PHE A 33 0.07 -17.21 -1.66
CA PHE A 33 -0.74 -18.40 -1.93
C PHE A 33 -1.78 -18.05 -2.99
N PHE A 34 -2.35 -19.05 -3.64
CA PHE A 34 -3.24 -18.83 -4.79
C PHE A 34 -4.33 -19.91 -4.87
N PRO A 35 -5.53 -19.56 -5.39
CA PRO A 35 -6.59 -20.53 -5.65
C PRO A 35 -6.15 -21.48 -6.76
N ILE A 36 -6.36 -22.79 -6.58
CA ILE A 36 -5.84 -23.77 -7.56
C ILE A 36 -6.60 -23.78 -8.89
N SER A 37 -7.85 -23.31 -8.89
CA SER A 37 -8.80 -23.42 -10.01
C SER A 37 -9.16 -22.08 -10.67
N ASP A 38 -8.57 -20.97 -10.23
CA ASP A 38 -8.93 -19.62 -10.69
C ASP A 38 -7.66 -18.80 -10.94
N HIS A 39 -7.70 -17.91 -11.92
CA HIS A 39 -6.66 -16.93 -12.22
C HIS A 39 -6.79 -15.67 -11.37
N VAL A 40 -7.97 -15.39 -10.82
CA VAL A 40 -8.18 -14.23 -9.94
C VAL A 40 -7.68 -14.55 -8.54
N LEU A 41 -6.59 -13.89 -8.14
CA LEU A 41 -5.89 -14.12 -6.87
C LEU A 41 -6.62 -13.48 -5.67
N THR A 42 -7.75 -14.08 -5.28
CA THR A 42 -8.57 -13.63 -4.14
C THR A 42 -8.80 -14.77 -3.15
N LEU A 43 -8.95 -14.41 -1.86
CA LEU A 43 -9.35 -15.36 -0.82
C LEU A 43 -10.87 -15.38 -0.71
N LYS A 44 -11.47 -16.57 -0.64
CA LYS A 44 -12.89 -16.80 -0.39
C LYS A 44 -13.03 -17.55 0.94
N ASP A 45 -13.95 -17.10 1.79
CA ASP A 45 -14.27 -17.74 3.06
C ASP A 45 -15.22 -18.94 2.86
N ASP A 46 -14.74 -19.93 2.11
CA ASP A 46 -15.48 -21.12 1.75
C ASP A 46 -14.54 -22.34 1.57
N GLY A 47 -15.08 -23.42 0.99
CA GLY A 47 -14.35 -24.64 0.66
C GLY A 47 -13.36 -24.54 -0.52
N THR A 48 -13.11 -23.34 -1.07
CA THR A 48 -12.16 -23.16 -2.19
C THR A 48 -10.75 -23.60 -1.78
N PHE A 49 -10.09 -24.38 -2.63
CA PHE A 49 -8.75 -24.90 -2.38
C PHE A 49 -7.65 -23.90 -2.78
N TYR A 50 -6.68 -23.71 -1.90
CA TYR A 50 -5.52 -22.85 -2.09
C TYR A 50 -4.22 -23.63 -2.00
N ARG A 51 -3.15 -23.07 -2.54
CA ARG A 51 -1.79 -23.61 -2.44
C ARG A 51 -0.80 -22.49 -2.15
N PHE A 52 0.18 -22.76 -1.29
CA PHE A 52 1.30 -21.85 -1.07
C PHE A 52 2.21 -21.78 -2.29
N GLN A 53 2.69 -20.57 -2.55
CA GLN A 53 3.68 -20.30 -3.56
C GLN A 53 5.07 -20.74 -3.09
N THR A 54 5.92 -21.17 -4.01
CA THR A 54 7.33 -21.44 -3.71
C THR A 54 8.07 -20.13 -3.44
N PRO A 55 8.97 -20.06 -2.44
CA PRO A 55 9.74 -18.85 -2.14
C PRO A 55 10.55 -18.30 -3.31
N TYR A 56 10.87 -19.14 -4.30
CA TYR A 56 11.50 -18.69 -5.55
C TYR A 56 10.66 -17.61 -6.26
N PHE A 57 9.33 -17.76 -6.27
CA PHE A 57 8.40 -16.85 -6.94
C PHE A 57 7.85 -15.74 -6.04
N TRP A 58 8.37 -15.57 -4.81
CA TRP A 58 7.91 -14.48 -3.95
C TRP A 58 8.30 -13.10 -4.50
N PRO A 59 7.44 -12.09 -4.33
CA PRO A 59 7.70 -10.73 -4.84
C PRO A 59 8.93 -10.08 -4.18
N SER A 60 9.30 -10.51 -2.97
CA SER A 60 10.51 -10.06 -2.26
C SER A 60 11.82 -10.39 -2.98
N ASN A 61 11.80 -11.28 -3.96
CA ASN A 61 12.96 -11.56 -4.82
C ASN A 61 13.15 -10.49 -5.92
N CYS A 62 12.35 -9.42 -5.92
CA CYS A 62 12.42 -8.27 -6.83
C CYS A 62 12.33 -8.70 -8.30
N TRP A 63 11.34 -9.52 -8.61
CA TRP A 63 11.07 -9.98 -9.97
C TRP A 63 10.63 -8.81 -10.88
N GLU A 64 11.27 -8.69 -12.04
CA GLU A 64 10.86 -7.82 -13.13
C GLU A 64 10.78 -8.65 -14.42
N PRO A 65 9.80 -9.56 -14.57
CA PRO A 65 9.76 -10.51 -15.67
C PRO A 65 9.46 -9.82 -17.01
N GLU A 66 10.23 -10.18 -18.04
CA GLU A 66 10.12 -9.56 -19.34
C GLU A 66 8.98 -10.15 -20.17
N ASN A 67 8.60 -9.44 -21.24
CA ASN A 67 7.59 -9.92 -22.19
C ASN A 67 8.07 -11.16 -22.95
N THR A 68 9.38 -11.33 -23.13
CA THR A 68 9.97 -12.54 -23.74
C THR A 68 9.70 -13.76 -22.86
N ASP A 69 9.88 -13.65 -21.54
CA ASP A 69 9.61 -14.74 -20.59
C ASP A 69 8.14 -15.14 -20.59
N TYR A 70 7.24 -14.15 -20.64
CA TYR A 70 5.80 -14.41 -20.70
C TYR A 70 5.39 -15.09 -22.01
N ALA A 71 6.01 -14.70 -23.13
CA ALA A 71 5.79 -15.35 -24.42
C ALA A 71 6.23 -16.82 -24.41
N VAL A 72 7.37 -17.13 -23.79
CA VAL A 72 7.85 -18.52 -23.59
C VAL A 72 6.85 -19.31 -22.74
N TYR A 73 6.37 -18.74 -21.63
CA TYR A 73 5.38 -19.38 -20.75
C TYR A 73 4.07 -19.71 -21.49
N LEU A 74 3.48 -18.73 -22.17
CA LEU A 74 2.23 -18.92 -22.91
C LEU A 74 2.41 -19.92 -24.07
N CYS A 75 3.52 -19.81 -24.82
CA CYS A 75 3.86 -20.78 -25.86
C CYS A 75 3.97 -22.19 -25.28
N LYS A 76 4.71 -22.36 -24.17
CA LYS A 76 4.87 -23.65 -23.48
C LYS A 76 3.52 -24.25 -23.07
N ARG A 77 2.59 -23.44 -22.57
CA ARG A 77 1.24 -23.89 -22.19
C ARG A 77 0.44 -24.42 -23.35
N THR A 78 0.42 -23.71 -24.48
CA THR A 78 -0.31 -24.15 -25.68
C THR A 78 0.18 -25.50 -26.22
N MET A 79 1.48 -25.81 -26.04
CA MET A 79 2.08 -27.06 -26.50
C MET A 79 1.71 -28.30 -25.67
N GLN A 80 1.12 -28.12 -24.49
CA GLN A 80 0.86 -29.24 -23.58
C GLN A 80 -0.43 -30.01 -23.91
N ASN A 81 -1.33 -29.45 -24.74
CA ASN A 81 -2.60 -30.05 -25.17
C ASN A 81 -3.41 -30.66 -24.01
N LYS A 82 -3.57 -29.92 -22.92
CA LYS A 82 -4.38 -30.30 -21.75
C LYS A 82 -5.39 -29.20 -21.46
N ALA A 83 -6.67 -29.54 -21.32
CA ALA A 83 -7.73 -28.59 -20.99
C ALA A 83 -7.40 -27.72 -19.76
N ARG A 84 -6.81 -28.30 -18.71
CA ARG A 84 -6.38 -27.53 -17.51
C ARG A 84 -5.29 -26.48 -17.74
N LEU A 85 -4.63 -26.50 -18.89
CA LEU A 85 -3.54 -25.58 -19.30
C LEU A 85 -3.95 -24.73 -20.49
N GLU A 86 -5.18 -24.89 -20.99
CA GLU A 86 -5.74 -24.07 -22.05
C GLU A 86 -5.68 -22.60 -21.66
N LEU A 87 -5.37 -21.74 -22.64
CA LEU A 87 -5.25 -20.32 -22.38
C LEU A 87 -6.64 -19.73 -22.18
N ALA A 88 -6.78 -18.88 -21.17
CA ALA A 88 -7.95 -18.01 -21.09
C ALA A 88 -7.93 -16.99 -22.25
N ASP A 89 -9.08 -16.38 -22.57
CA ASP A 89 -9.19 -15.44 -23.69
C ASP A 89 -8.17 -14.29 -23.61
N TYR A 90 -8.01 -13.69 -22.43
CA TYR A 90 -7.03 -12.60 -22.22
C TYR A 90 -5.58 -13.06 -22.39
N GLU A 91 -5.27 -14.32 -22.08
CA GLU A 91 -3.96 -14.92 -22.28
C GLU A 91 -3.71 -15.20 -23.77
N ALA A 92 -4.73 -15.68 -24.50
CA ALA A 92 -4.67 -15.90 -25.94
C ALA A 92 -4.47 -14.58 -26.71
N GLU A 93 -5.18 -13.53 -26.32
CA GLU A 93 -4.96 -12.18 -26.86
C GLU A 93 -3.55 -11.66 -26.55
N SER A 94 -3.05 -11.90 -25.34
CA SER A 94 -1.69 -11.54 -24.95
C SER A 94 -0.66 -12.27 -25.80
N LEU A 95 -0.85 -13.58 -26.02
CA LEU A 95 -0.01 -14.38 -26.90
C LEU A 95 0.00 -13.83 -28.33
N ALA A 96 -1.17 -13.49 -28.89
CA ALA A 96 -1.28 -12.92 -30.23
C ALA A 96 -0.57 -11.56 -30.35
N ARG A 97 -0.61 -10.71 -29.30
CA ARG A 97 0.16 -9.45 -29.26
C ARG A 97 1.66 -9.72 -29.22
N LEU A 98 2.11 -10.69 -28.42
CA LEU A 98 3.53 -11.05 -28.27
C LEU A 98 4.09 -11.70 -29.55
N GLN A 99 3.32 -12.55 -30.23
CA GLN A 99 3.68 -13.12 -31.53
C GLN A 99 3.92 -12.04 -32.58
N ARG A 100 3.06 -11.01 -32.62
CA ARG A 100 3.26 -9.85 -33.49
C ARG A 100 4.50 -9.04 -33.10
N ALA A 101 4.69 -8.78 -31.81
CA ALA A 101 5.83 -8.00 -31.31
C ALA A 101 7.18 -8.71 -31.53
N PHE A 102 7.22 -10.03 -31.40
CA PHE A 102 8.43 -10.85 -31.47
C PHE A 102 8.51 -11.72 -32.72
N ALA A 103 7.81 -11.37 -33.80
CA ALA A 103 7.70 -12.20 -35.01
C ALA A 103 9.06 -12.71 -35.54
N ARG A 104 10.09 -11.84 -35.55
CA ARG A 104 11.45 -12.20 -36.03
C ARG A 104 12.24 -13.11 -35.08
N LYS A 105 11.85 -13.19 -33.82
CA LYS A 105 12.50 -14.01 -32.78
C LYS A 105 11.62 -15.17 -32.32
N TRP A 106 10.47 -15.37 -32.96
CA TRP A 106 9.46 -16.34 -32.51
C TRP A 106 10.00 -17.77 -32.51
N GLU A 107 10.84 -18.14 -33.48
CA GLU A 107 11.49 -19.46 -33.51
C GLU A 107 12.34 -19.73 -32.26
N PHE A 108 13.06 -18.73 -31.75
CA PHE A 108 13.84 -18.87 -30.51
C PHE A 108 12.94 -19.02 -29.28
N ILE A 109 11.85 -18.26 -29.21
CA ILE A 109 10.84 -18.38 -28.14
C ILE A 109 10.23 -19.78 -28.15
N PHE A 110 9.86 -20.28 -29.33
CA PHE A 110 9.30 -21.62 -29.49
C PHE A 110 10.31 -22.70 -29.09
N MET A 111 11.57 -22.59 -29.52
CA MET A 111 12.64 -23.52 -29.15
C MET A 111 12.87 -23.56 -27.63
N GLN A 112 12.86 -22.40 -26.98
CA GLN A 112 12.99 -22.30 -25.52
C GLN A 112 11.80 -22.92 -24.79
N ALA A 113 10.57 -22.64 -25.25
CA ALA A 113 9.35 -23.24 -24.70
C ALA A 113 9.34 -24.77 -24.86
N GLU A 114 9.76 -25.28 -26.01
CA GLU A 114 9.86 -26.72 -26.27
C GLU A 114 10.89 -27.39 -25.36
N ALA A 115 12.07 -26.77 -25.18
CA ALA A 115 13.12 -27.27 -24.30
C ALA A 115 12.64 -27.35 -22.84
N GLN A 116 11.94 -26.31 -22.34
CA GLN A 116 11.33 -26.33 -21.01
C GLN A 116 10.26 -27.41 -20.89
N ALA A 117 9.35 -27.53 -21.88
CA ALA A 117 8.32 -28.58 -21.89
C ALA A 117 8.92 -30.00 -21.86
N LYS A 118 10.07 -30.22 -22.52
CA LYS A 118 10.81 -31.49 -22.47
C LYS A 118 11.38 -31.79 -21.08
N VAL A 119 11.86 -30.79 -20.36
CA VAL A 119 12.30 -30.92 -18.96
C VAL A 119 11.12 -31.22 -18.04
N ASP A 120 10.03 -30.48 -18.18
CA ASP A 120 8.81 -30.68 -17.40
C ASP A 120 8.23 -32.09 -17.61
N LYS A 121 8.38 -32.64 -18.83
CA LYS A 121 7.96 -34.01 -19.16
C LYS A 121 8.70 -35.12 -18.40
N LYS A 122 9.90 -34.85 -17.89
CA LYS A 122 10.70 -35.81 -17.11
C LYS A 122 10.27 -35.89 -15.64
N ARG A 123 9.54 -34.89 -15.15
CA ARG A 123 9.00 -34.85 -13.79
C ARG A 123 7.80 -35.77 -13.64
N ASP A 124 7.55 -36.26 -12.44
CA ASP A 124 6.35 -37.06 -12.20
C ASP A 124 5.07 -36.22 -12.39
N LYS A 125 3.92 -36.90 -12.50
CA LYS A 125 2.65 -36.25 -12.85
C LYS A 125 2.17 -35.29 -11.75
N ILE A 126 2.42 -35.60 -10.48
CA ILE A 126 1.95 -34.82 -9.34
C ILE A 126 2.83 -33.58 -9.18
N GLU A 127 4.15 -33.77 -9.16
CA GLU A 127 5.14 -32.69 -9.08
C GLU A 127 4.92 -31.68 -10.21
N ARG A 128 4.77 -32.15 -11.46
CA ARG A 128 4.50 -31.29 -12.60
C ARG A 128 3.21 -30.48 -12.45
N LYS A 129 2.12 -31.08 -11.94
CA LYS A 129 0.84 -30.36 -11.74
C LYS A 129 1.00 -29.22 -10.71
N ILE A 130 1.84 -29.43 -9.69
CA ILE A 130 2.14 -28.41 -8.68
C ILE A 130 2.98 -27.29 -9.29
N LEU A 131 4.08 -27.64 -9.96
CA LEU A 131 4.98 -26.67 -10.60
C LEU A 131 4.25 -25.82 -11.65
N ASP A 132 3.44 -26.44 -12.52
CA ASP A 132 2.62 -25.72 -13.52
C ASP A 132 1.71 -24.67 -12.85
N SER A 133 1.11 -25.02 -11.71
CA SER A 133 0.19 -24.12 -10.99
C SER A 133 0.92 -22.99 -10.25
N GLN A 134 2.13 -23.25 -9.76
CA GLN A 134 2.96 -22.24 -9.09
C GLN A 134 3.49 -21.22 -10.11
N GLU A 135 3.92 -21.68 -11.28
CA GLU A 135 4.32 -20.80 -12.39
C GLU A 135 3.12 -20.00 -12.93
N ARG A 136 1.93 -20.62 -13.04
CA ARG A 136 0.69 -19.88 -13.35
C ARG A 136 0.44 -18.75 -12.35
N ALA A 137 0.45 -19.06 -11.05
CA ALA A 137 0.21 -18.06 -10.01
C ALA A 137 1.26 -16.93 -10.00
N PHE A 138 2.50 -17.22 -10.37
CA PHE A 138 3.52 -16.19 -10.58
C PHE A 138 3.11 -15.22 -11.69
N TRP A 139 2.61 -15.74 -12.83
CA TRP A 139 2.14 -14.89 -13.92
C TRP A 139 0.83 -14.18 -13.62
N ASP A 140 -0.06 -14.76 -12.82
CA ASP A 140 -1.29 -14.09 -12.38
C ASP A 140 -1.01 -12.83 -11.53
N VAL A 141 0.16 -12.75 -10.87
CA VAL A 141 0.64 -11.52 -10.20
C VAL A 141 1.17 -10.50 -11.21
N HIS A 142 2.05 -10.93 -12.13
CA HIS A 142 2.81 -10.01 -13.00
C HIS A 142 2.08 -9.65 -14.31
N ARG A 143 1.08 -10.42 -14.70
CA ARG A 143 0.22 -10.25 -15.87
C ARG A 143 -1.23 -10.57 -15.44
N PRO A 144 -1.80 -9.78 -14.52
CA PRO A 144 -3.09 -10.09 -13.90
C PRO A 144 -4.22 -10.10 -14.91
N VAL A 145 -5.29 -10.81 -14.55
CA VAL A 145 -6.57 -10.79 -15.28
C VAL A 145 -7.04 -9.34 -15.47
N PRO A 146 -7.47 -8.92 -16.67
CA PRO A 146 -7.98 -7.57 -16.89
C PRO A 146 -9.07 -7.20 -15.88
N GLY A 147 -8.95 -6.03 -15.25
CA GLY A 147 -9.83 -5.56 -14.19
C GLY A 147 -9.33 -5.83 -12.76
N CYS A 148 -8.37 -6.74 -12.59
CA CYS A 148 -7.67 -6.92 -11.31
C CYS A 148 -6.62 -5.83 -11.09
N VAL A 149 -6.40 -5.47 -9.81
CA VAL A 149 -5.32 -4.54 -9.43
C VAL A 149 -3.97 -5.19 -9.69
N ASN A 150 -3.06 -4.45 -10.33
CA ASN A 150 -1.68 -4.88 -10.51
C ASN A 150 -0.85 -4.54 -9.28
N THR A 151 -0.61 -5.54 -8.43
CA THR A 151 0.14 -5.41 -7.17
C THR A 151 1.64 -5.12 -7.37
N THR A 152 2.15 -5.23 -8.60
CA THR A 152 3.55 -4.89 -8.93
C THR A 152 3.76 -3.41 -9.25
N GLU A 153 2.69 -2.62 -9.37
CA GLU A 153 2.80 -1.19 -9.64
C GLU A 153 3.28 -0.45 -8.38
N VAL A 154 4.37 0.31 -8.54
CA VAL A 154 5.00 1.06 -7.44
C VAL A 154 4.80 2.55 -7.68
N ASP A 155 4.46 3.28 -6.61
CA ASP A 155 4.37 4.75 -6.63
C ASP A 155 5.65 5.37 -7.21
N ILE A 156 5.48 6.36 -8.10
CA ILE A 156 6.58 7.05 -8.78
C ILE A 156 7.61 7.63 -7.80
N LYS A 157 7.18 8.13 -6.65
CA LYS A 157 8.04 8.69 -5.59
C LYS A 157 8.90 7.62 -4.92
N LYS A 158 8.42 6.38 -4.86
CA LYS A 158 9.16 5.22 -4.31
C LYS A 158 10.07 4.58 -5.34
N SER A 159 9.70 4.62 -6.63
CA SER A 159 10.48 4.06 -7.73
C SER A 159 11.89 4.68 -7.88
N SER A 160 12.04 5.97 -7.52
CA SER A 160 13.32 6.69 -7.57
C SER A 160 14.29 6.26 -6.46
N ARG A 161 13.79 5.90 -5.27
CA ARG A 161 14.62 5.62 -4.10
C ARG A 161 15.20 4.20 -4.10
N MET A 162 14.55 3.27 -4.82
CA MET A 162 15.00 1.88 -5.00
C MET A 162 16.04 1.72 -6.13
N ARG A 163 16.24 2.75 -6.95
CA ARG A 163 17.30 2.72 -7.96
C ARG A 163 18.65 2.88 -7.29
N ASN A 164 19.37 1.77 -7.17
CA ASN A 164 20.82 1.84 -7.28
C ASN A 164 21.16 2.61 -8.58
N PRO A 165 22.06 3.62 -8.54
CA PRO A 165 22.47 4.40 -9.72
C PRO A 165 22.95 3.55 -10.91
N HIS A 166 23.27 2.27 -10.69
CA HIS A 166 23.76 1.33 -11.71
C HIS A 166 22.68 0.62 -12.53
N LYS A 167 21.38 0.81 -12.26
CA LYS A 167 20.30 0.23 -13.07
C LYS A 167 19.37 1.32 -13.60
N THR A 168 19.85 2.04 -14.61
CA THR A 168 19.01 2.86 -15.49
C THR A 168 18.01 1.96 -16.24
N ARG A 169 16.74 2.38 -16.32
CA ARG A 169 15.69 1.77 -17.16
C ARG A 169 16.30 1.50 -18.53
N LYS A 170 16.50 0.22 -18.86
CA LYS A 170 16.84 -0.18 -20.21
C LYS A 170 15.57 -0.08 -21.04
N SER A 171 15.70 0.55 -22.20
CA SER A 171 14.63 0.74 -23.18
C SER A 171 13.96 -0.58 -23.54
N VAL A 172 12.64 -0.52 -23.78
CA VAL A 172 11.73 -1.62 -24.18
C VAL A 172 12.21 -2.38 -25.44
N TYR A 173 13.20 -1.86 -26.18
CA TYR A 173 13.74 -2.44 -27.42
C TYR A 173 15.26 -2.65 -27.39
N GLY A 174 15.91 -2.56 -26.22
CA GLY A 174 17.37 -2.70 -26.09
C GLY A 174 17.86 -4.15 -26.13
N LEU A 175 18.75 -4.46 -27.06
CA LEU A 175 19.48 -5.73 -27.20
C LEU A 175 20.45 -5.96 -26.01
N GLN A 176 20.47 -7.14 -25.39
CA GLN A 176 21.70 -7.92 -25.17
C GLN A 176 21.44 -9.37 -24.74
N ASN A 177 22.19 -10.31 -25.35
CA ASN A 177 22.40 -11.66 -24.84
C ASN A 177 23.27 -11.59 -23.58
N ASP A 178 22.67 -11.72 -22.40
CA ASP A 178 23.40 -11.93 -21.16
C ASP A 178 22.74 -13.12 -20.45
N ILE A 179 23.38 -14.29 -20.50
CA ILE A 179 23.09 -15.40 -19.60
C ILE A 179 23.54 -14.91 -18.22
N ARG A 180 22.61 -14.41 -17.39
CA ARG A 180 22.87 -14.06 -16.00
C ARG A 180 22.16 -15.04 -15.09
N SER A 181 22.97 -15.73 -14.28
CA SER A 181 22.55 -16.59 -13.19
C SER A 181 21.69 -15.82 -12.18
N HIS A 182 20.62 -16.47 -11.76
CA HIS A 182 19.59 -15.97 -10.85
C HIS A 182 20.11 -15.70 -9.43
N SER A 183 19.38 -14.81 -8.74
CA SER A 183 19.38 -14.47 -7.31
C SER A 183 20.13 -13.19 -6.89
N PRO A 184 19.42 -12.12 -6.46
CA PRO A 184 20.01 -10.98 -5.77
C PRO A 184 19.99 -11.21 -4.24
N THR A 185 20.64 -12.25 -3.72
CA THR A 185 20.60 -12.56 -2.27
C THR A 185 21.77 -11.97 -1.47
N HIS A 186 22.52 -11.02 -2.02
CA HIS A 186 23.52 -10.29 -1.22
C HIS A 186 23.57 -8.82 -1.64
N THR A 187 22.80 -7.99 -0.94
CA THR A 187 23.23 -6.60 -0.71
C THR A 187 24.44 -6.67 0.23
N PRO A 188 25.63 -6.17 -0.16
CA PRO A 188 26.72 -6.03 0.78
C PRO A 188 26.26 -5.13 1.94
N VAL A 189 26.53 -5.53 3.17
CA VAL A 189 26.38 -4.66 4.34
C VAL A 189 27.22 -3.41 4.06
N PRO A 190 26.67 -2.19 4.17
CA PRO A 190 27.47 -0.99 3.99
C PRO A 190 28.61 -1.02 5.00
N GLU A 191 29.86 -0.97 4.53
CA GLU A 191 31.01 -0.81 5.40
C GLU A 191 30.82 0.47 6.22
N THR A 192 30.62 0.32 7.52
CA THR A 192 30.57 1.44 8.47
C THR A 192 31.97 2.03 8.56
N LYS A 193 32.24 3.04 7.74
CA LYS A 193 33.47 3.83 7.85
C LYS A 193 33.44 4.57 9.19
N PRO A 194 34.57 4.65 9.92
CA PRO A 194 34.63 5.47 11.11
C PRO A 194 34.36 6.94 10.73
N PRO A 195 33.60 7.67 11.54
CA PRO A 195 33.29 9.07 11.26
C PRO A 195 34.57 9.91 11.28
N THR A 196 34.60 10.91 10.42
CA THR A 196 35.64 11.93 10.37
C THR A 196 35.54 12.88 11.57
N GLU A 197 36.62 13.57 11.89
CA GLU A 197 36.65 14.55 12.99
C GLU A 197 35.62 15.68 12.79
N ASP A 198 35.40 16.12 11.55
CA ASP A 198 34.38 17.11 11.20
C ASP A 198 32.95 16.60 11.44
N GLU A 199 32.67 15.34 11.12
CA GLU A 199 31.37 14.70 11.40
C GLU A 199 31.13 14.62 12.91
N LEU A 200 32.15 14.26 13.70
CA LEU A 200 32.07 14.23 15.16
C LEU A 200 31.81 15.63 15.74
N HIS A 201 32.45 16.67 15.23
CA HIS A 201 32.18 18.05 15.65
C HIS A 201 30.73 18.48 15.33
N GLN A 202 30.19 18.09 14.17
CA GLN A 202 28.80 18.36 13.82
C GLN A 202 27.82 17.59 14.73
N GLU A 203 28.11 16.33 15.05
CA GLU A 203 27.32 15.53 15.99
C GLU A 203 27.32 16.16 17.39
N ILE A 204 28.47 16.57 17.91
CA ILE A 204 28.56 17.25 19.22
C ILE A 204 27.71 18.51 19.21
N LYS A 205 27.80 19.34 18.16
CA LYS A 205 26.98 20.55 18.04
C LYS A 205 25.49 20.22 17.97
N HIS A 206 25.11 19.17 17.23
CA HIS A 206 23.74 18.70 17.15
C HIS A 206 23.21 18.29 18.52
N TRP A 207 23.95 17.46 19.25
CA TRP A 207 23.56 16.97 20.56
C TRP A 207 23.49 18.08 21.60
N GLN A 208 24.41 19.05 21.56
CA GLN A 208 24.34 20.22 22.43
C GLN A 208 23.03 20.99 22.21
N MET A 209 22.65 21.26 20.95
CA MET A 209 21.36 21.91 20.65
C MET A 209 20.16 21.10 21.13
N GLN A 210 20.22 19.76 21.11
CA GLN A 210 19.14 18.92 21.62
C GLN A 210 19.05 18.93 23.15
N LEU A 211 20.16 19.11 23.87
CA LEU A 211 20.17 19.21 25.33
C LEU A 211 19.57 20.54 25.80
N ASP A 212 19.82 21.62 25.06
CA ASP A 212 19.32 22.96 25.40
C ASP A 212 17.80 23.11 25.18
N ARG A 213 17.15 22.14 24.52
CA ARG A 213 15.68 22.12 24.37
C ARG A 213 14.99 21.84 25.71
N HIS A 214 14.22 22.81 26.16
CA HIS A 214 13.33 22.67 27.31
C HIS A 214 12.29 21.57 27.06
N ARG A 215 12.20 20.62 27.99
CA ARG A 215 11.26 19.49 27.92
C ARG A 215 10.33 19.50 29.12
N LEU A 216 9.12 18.99 28.91
CA LEU A 216 8.14 18.76 29.97
C LEU A 216 8.19 17.29 30.41
N LYS A 217 7.80 17.04 31.67
CA LYS A 217 7.60 15.67 32.17
C LYS A 217 6.44 15.02 31.41
N MET A 218 6.56 13.72 31.10
CA MET A 218 5.50 13.01 30.38
C MET A 218 4.15 13.01 31.10
N SER A 219 4.13 12.99 32.43
CA SER A 219 2.88 13.13 33.19
C SER A 219 2.17 14.45 32.89
N LYS A 220 2.92 15.56 32.81
CA LYS A 220 2.36 16.87 32.48
C LYS A 220 1.87 16.96 31.05
N VAL A 221 2.59 16.35 30.10
CA VAL A 221 2.16 16.29 28.70
C VAL A 221 0.88 15.45 28.56
N ALA A 222 0.83 14.27 29.19
CA ALA A 222 -0.34 13.40 29.14
C ALA A 222 -1.56 14.05 29.80
N GLU A 223 -1.41 14.62 31.00
CA GLU A 223 -2.46 15.37 31.69
C GLU A 223 -3.00 16.50 30.81
N SER A 224 -2.12 17.29 30.16
CA SER A 224 -2.56 18.39 29.30
C SER A 224 -3.29 17.92 28.04
N LEU A 225 -2.83 16.84 27.41
CA LEU A 225 -3.47 16.31 26.20
C LEU A 225 -4.85 15.70 26.51
N LEU A 226 -4.97 14.97 27.62
CA LEU A 226 -6.24 14.42 28.08
C LEU A 226 -7.23 15.54 28.41
N ALA A 227 -6.80 16.53 29.20
CA ALA A 227 -7.65 17.66 29.57
C ALA A 227 -8.11 18.48 28.35
N TYR A 228 -7.20 18.72 27.39
CA TYR A 228 -7.56 19.40 26.15
C TYR A 228 -8.58 18.56 25.34
N THR A 229 -8.36 17.25 25.20
CA THR A 229 -9.28 16.39 24.44
C THR A 229 -10.67 16.36 25.10
N GLU A 230 -10.73 16.19 26.43
CA GLU A 230 -11.99 16.19 27.19
C GLU A 230 -12.74 17.51 27.03
N GLN A 231 -12.04 18.65 27.03
CA GLN A 231 -12.63 19.97 26.88
C GLN A 231 -13.37 20.17 25.54
N TYR A 232 -12.89 19.51 24.47
CA TYR A 232 -13.50 19.59 23.13
C TYR A 232 -14.37 18.38 22.78
N LEU A 233 -14.56 17.42 23.69
CA LEU A 233 -15.28 16.19 23.42
C LEU A 233 -16.73 16.45 22.98
N GLU A 234 -17.42 17.41 23.62
CA GLU A 234 -18.78 17.84 23.21
C GLU A 234 -18.86 18.52 21.83
N TYR A 235 -17.71 18.90 21.27
CA TYR A 235 -17.61 19.62 19.99
C TYR A 235 -17.11 18.73 18.85
N ASP A 236 -16.78 17.46 19.11
CA ASP A 236 -16.32 16.51 18.10
C ASP A 236 -17.51 15.76 17.48
N PRO A 237 -17.85 16.02 16.19
CA PRO A 237 -19.00 15.40 15.54
C PRO A 237 -18.92 13.87 15.37
N PHE A 238 -17.73 13.27 15.55
CA PHE A 238 -17.56 11.82 15.51
C PHE A 238 -17.89 11.15 16.85
N LEU A 239 -17.76 11.88 17.95
CA LEU A 239 -18.01 11.36 19.30
C LEU A 239 -19.40 11.78 19.82
N VAL A 240 -19.79 13.03 19.56
CA VAL A 240 -21.06 13.60 19.98
C VAL A 240 -21.81 14.15 18.76
N PRO A 241 -23.04 13.69 18.49
CA PRO A 241 -23.82 14.20 17.37
C PRO A 241 -24.06 15.71 17.48
N PRO A 242 -23.78 16.51 16.43
CA PRO A 242 -24.07 17.93 16.43
C PRO A 242 -25.58 18.20 16.36
N ASP A 243 -26.00 19.34 16.92
CA ASP A 243 -27.38 19.82 16.94
C ASP A 243 -27.60 20.82 15.78
N PRO A 244 -28.61 20.66 14.90
CA PRO A 244 -29.70 19.68 14.94
C PRO A 244 -29.30 18.27 14.46
N SER A 245 -28.37 18.16 13.52
CA SER A 245 -27.90 16.87 13.01
C SER A 245 -26.58 17.02 12.27
N ASN A 246 -25.88 15.91 12.03
CA ASN A 246 -24.68 15.89 11.19
C ASN A 246 -25.08 15.95 9.71
N PRO A 247 -24.73 17.01 8.96
CA PRO A 247 -25.16 17.17 7.56
C PRO A 247 -24.75 16.03 6.63
N TRP A 248 -23.66 15.31 6.95
CA TRP A 248 -23.19 14.17 6.16
C TRP A 248 -24.03 12.90 6.35
N ILE A 249 -24.89 12.87 7.38
CA ILE A 249 -25.74 11.72 7.72
C ILE A 249 -27.21 12.03 7.37
N SER A 250 -27.65 13.26 7.62
CA SER A 250 -29.06 13.68 7.46
C SER A 250 -29.36 14.38 6.14
N ASP A 251 -28.34 14.74 5.36
CA ASP A 251 -28.46 15.61 4.18
C ASP A 251 -29.11 16.98 4.48
N ASP A 252 -29.08 17.41 5.75
CA ASP A 252 -29.59 18.70 6.22
C ASP A 252 -28.43 19.66 6.52
N THR A 253 -28.33 20.77 5.79
CA THR A 253 -27.25 21.76 5.93
C THR A 253 -27.48 22.78 7.05
N THR A 254 -28.58 22.70 7.79
CA THR A 254 -28.95 23.65 8.86
C THR A 254 -27.82 23.85 9.88
N PHE A 255 -27.10 22.79 10.26
CA PHE A 255 -25.97 22.90 11.20
C PHE A 255 -24.86 23.85 10.69
N TRP A 256 -24.50 23.78 9.41
CA TRP A 256 -23.48 24.67 8.84
C TRP A 256 -23.94 26.12 8.78
N GLU A 257 -25.23 26.35 8.53
CA GLU A 257 -25.82 27.69 8.53
C GLU A 257 -25.80 28.30 9.93
N LEU A 258 -26.11 27.51 10.96
CA LEU A 258 -26.03 27.93 12.37
C LEU A 258 -24.59 28.26 12.79
N GLU A 259 -23.61 27.44 12.41
CA GLU A 259 -22.19 27.71 12.71
C GLU A 259 -21.66 28.95 11.97
N ALA A 260 -22.17 29.26 10.77
CA ALA A 260 -21.83 30.47 10.02
C ALA A 260 -22.62 31.73 10.47
N SER A 261 -23.64 31.55 11.32
CA SER A 261 -24.51 32.64 11.77
C SER A 261 -23.71 33.74 12.49
N LYS A 262 -24.21 34.97 12.37
CA LYS A 262 -23.71 36.11 13.18
C LYS A 262 -24.25 36.09 14.61
N GLU A 263 -25.30 35.31 14.86
CA GLU A 263 -25.87 35.07 16.18
C GLU A 263 -25.36 33.72 16.68
N PRO A 264 -24.30 33.69 17.51
CA PRO A 264 -23.65 32.46 17.90
C PRO A 264 -24.51 31.70 18.93
N GLY A 265 -24.65 30.40 18.75
CA GLY A 265 -25.27 29.52 19.73
C GLY A 265 -24.46 29.40 21.03
N GLN A 266 -25.09 28.84 22.07
CA GLN A 266 -24.48 28.75 23.41
C GLN A 266 -23.15 27.99 23.42
N GLN A 267 -23.06 26.86 22.70
CA GLN A 267 -21.82 26.06 22.63
C GLN A 267 -20.68 26.85 21.97
N ARG A 268 -20.95 27.53 20.85
CA ARG A 268 -19.97 28.37 20.16
C ARG A 268 -19.41 29.47 21.07
N VAL A 269 -20.27 30.13 21.85
CA VAL A 269 -19.83 31.14 22.85
C VAL A 269 -19.05 30.51 24.01
N LYS A 270 -19.51 29.36 24.54
CA LYS A 270 -18.82 28.63 25.62
C LYS A 270 -17.39 28.24 25.21
N ARG A 271 -17.19 27.88 23.94
CA ARG A 271 -15.88 27.54 23.37
C ARG A 271 -14.88 28.70 23.40
N TRP A 272 -15.33 29.94 23.24
CA TRP A 272 -14.44 31.11 23.36
C TRP A 272 -13.80 31.21 24.75
N GLY A 273 -14.49 30.69 25.79
CA GLY A 273 -13.98 30.64 27.16
C GLY A 273 -12.84 29.64 27.38
N PHE A 274 -12.52 28.79 26.39
CA PHE A 274 -11.44 27.81 26.51
C PHE A 274 -10.06 28.45 26.40
N GLY A 275 -9.96 29.57 25.69
CA GLY A 275 -8.73 30.33 25.56
C GLY A 275 -8.89 31.49 24.59
N MET A 276 -8.00 32.48 24.71
CA MET A 276 -8.03 33.66 23.85
C MET A 276 -7.92 33.31 22.36
N ASP A 277 -7.16 32.25 22.03
CA ASP A 277 -7.04 31.75 20.67
C ASP A 277 -8.40 31.34 20.07
N GLU A 278 -9.32 30.76 20.84
CA GLU A 278 -10.63 30.36 20.32
C GLU A 278 -11.51 31.59 20.03
N ALA A 279 -11.50 32.57 20.92
CA ALA A 279 -12.20 33.84 20.70
C ALA A 279 -11.63 34.60 19.47
N LEU A 280 -10.31 34.58 19.28
CA LEU A 280 -9.65 35.30 18.17
C LEU A 280 -9.79 34.60 16.81
N LYS A 281 -9.90 33.26 16.79
CA LYS A 281 -10.17 32.50 15.57
C LYS A 281 -11.62 32.70 15.08
N ASP A 282 -12.56 32.84 16.00
CA ASP A 282 -13.97 33.06 15.68
C ASP A 282 -14.21 34.53 15.26
N PRO A 283 -14.74 34.80 14.06
CA PRO A 283 -15.01 36.17 13.61
C PRO A 283 -15.95 36.93 14.54
N VAL A 284 -17.00 36.28 15.06
CA VAL A 284 -17.97 36.89 15.97
C VAL A 284 -17.35 37.04 17.36
N GLY A 285 -16.57 36.04 17.81
CA GLY A 285 -15.84 36.11 19.07
C GLY A 285 -14.87 37.29 19.11
N ARG A 286 -14.11 37.49 18.03
CA ARG A 286 -13.18 38.62 17.88
C ARG A 286 -13.91 39.96 17.86
N GLU A 287 -15.05 40.06 17.17
CA GLU A 287 -15.86 41.27 17.15
C GLU A 287 -16.36 41.62 18.56
N GLN A 288 -16.90 40.65 19.30
CA GLN A 288 -17.35 40.88 20.69
C GLN A 288 -16.19 41.26 21.60
N PHE A 289 -15.03 40.62 21.44
CA PHE A 289 -13.85 40.96 22.24
C PHE A 289 -13.33 42.37 21.94
N LEU A 290 -13.28 42.76 20.67
CA LEU A 290 -12.92 44.13 20.28
C LEU A 290 -13.92 45.15 20.82
N LYS A 291 -15.22 44.88 20.69
CA LYS A 291 -16.29 45.74 21.20
C LYS A 291 -16.18 45.95 22.72
N PHE A 292 -15.85 44.90 23.47
CA PHE A 292 -15.55 45.00 24.89
C PHE A 292 -14.35 45.92 25.16
N LEU A 293 -13.22 45.72 24.47
CA LEU A 293 -12.03 46.55 24.65
C LEU A 293 -12.27 48.02 24.26
N GLU A 294 -13.07 48.30 23.24
CA GLU A 294 -13.45 49.66 22.85
C GLU A 294 -14.30 50.34 23.91
N SER A 295 -15.20 49.60 24.58
CA SER A 295 -15.99 50.14 25.70
C SER A 295 -15.14 50.50 26.92
N GLU A 296 -13.98 49.85 27.08
CA GLU A 296 -12.97 50.10 28.12
C GLU A 296 -11.85 51.03 27.63
N PHE A 297 -12.00 51.66 26.45
CA PHE A 297 -11.00 52.54 25.84
C PHE A 297 -9.58 51.93 25.73
N SER A 298 -9.50 50.61 25.53
CA SER A 298 -8.26 49.81 25.62
C SER A 298 -8.05 48.88 24.41
N SER A 299 -8.59 49.23 23.24
CA SER A 299 -8.57 48.39 22.03
C SER A 299 -7.26 48.42 21.22
N GLU A 300 -6.27 49.20 21.65
CA GLU A 300 -5.05 49.55 20.90
C GLU A 300 -4.22 48.33 20.49
N ASN A 301 -4.19 47.29 21.34
CA ASN A 301 -3.39 46.09 21.12
C ASN A 301 -4.04 45.09 20.15
N LEU A 302 -5.34 45.20 19.88
CA LEU A 302 -6.10 44.24 19.05
C LEU A 302 -6.47 44.77 17.66
N ARG A 303 -6.53 46.10 17.49
CA ARG A 303 -6.78 46.76 16.20
C ARG A 303 -5.71 46.39 15.17
#